data_AF-A0A7C1CDD4-F1
#
_entry.id   AF-A0A7C1CDD4-F1
#
_cell.length_a   1.000
_cell.length_b   1.000
_cell.length_c   1.000
_cell.angle_alpha   90.00
_cell.angle_beta   90.00
_cell.angle_gamma   90.00
#
_symmetry.space_group_name_H-M   'P 1'
#
loop_
_entity.id
_entity.type
_entity.pdbx_description
1 polymer ?
#
loop_
_entity_poly.entity_id
_entity_poly.type
_entity_poly.pdbx_seq_one_letter_code
_entity_poly.pdbx_strand_id
1 'polypeptide(L)'
;MARVKISGTLFAKKRIGRNVYRAYFVIISDGRMIRNLVDKNSRGDYGGDGEVEFTRTLVIHAKYGPSGLEGVKTFGGLWYSIVLVPSDTYREVKLTLPLRDEEISIEIRGNFDIERTSGCSWYDTLSLINLIKQPSATSSSSA
;
A
#
# COMPACT_ATOMS: atom_id res chain seq x y z
N MET A 1 -13.76 15.93 1.56
CA MET A 1 -13.54 14.80 0.63
C MET A 1 -12.12 14.89 0.13
N ALA A 2 -11.35 13.82 0.22
CA ALA A 2 -9.99 13.74 -0.31
C ALA A 2 -9.96 12.81 -1.53
N ARG A 3 -9.01 13.08 -2.43
CA ARG A 3 -8.72 12.25 -3.59
C ARG A 3 -7.23 11.94 -3.60
N VAL A 4 -6.91 10.67 -3.82
CA VAL A 4 -5.53 10.21 -3.98
C VAL A 4 -5.36 9.49 -5.31
N LYS A 5 -4.19 9.66 -5.90
CA LYS A 5 -3.69 8.84 -6.99
C LYS A 5 -2.92 7.66 -6.41
N ILE A 6 -3.19 6.47 -6.92
CA ILE A 6 -2.48 5.24 -6.59
C ILE A 6 -1.87 4.71 -7.88
N SER A 7 -0.55 4.58 -7.93
CA SER A 7 0.19 4.04 -9.07
C SER A 7 1.04 2.86 -8.66
N GLY A 8 1.32 1.94 -9.59
CA GLY A 8 2.22 0.80 -9.37
C GLY A 8 1.51 -0.54 -9.48
N THR A 9 2.00 -1.54 -8.76
CA THR A 9 1.54 -2.94 -8.87
C THR A 9 0.74 -3.32 -7.62
N LEU A 10 -0.59 -3.45 -7.76
CA LEU A 10 -1.50 -3.85 -6.69
C LEU A 10 -1.48 -5.36 -6.43
N PHE A 11 -1.13 -6.18 -7.42
CA PHE A 11 -1.04 -7.62 -7.24
C PHE A 11 0.01 -8.19 -8.18
N ALA A 12 0.87 -9.06 -7.66
CA ALA A 12 1.73 -9.91 -8.47
C ALA A 12 1.88 -11.30 -7.87
N LYS A 13 2.32 -12.25 -8.71
CA LYS A 13 2.61 -13.61 -8.28
C LYS A 13 3.89 -14.15 -8.92
N LYS A 14 4.62 -14.97 -8.16
CA LYS A 14 5.83 -15.64 -8.63
C LYS A 14 5.80 -17.13 -8.29
N ARG A 15 6.09 -17.98 -9.26
CA ARG A 15 6.20 -19.44 -9.06
C ARG A 15 7.65 -19.81 -8.80
N ILE A 16 7.91 -20.53 -7.71
CA ILE A 16 9.23 -21.07 -7.36
C ILE A 16 9.06 -22.55 -7.02
N GLY A 17 9.59 -23.42 -7.88
CA GLY A 17 9.35 -24.86 -7.81
C GLY A 17 7.85 -25.17 -7.84
N ARG A 18 7.36 -25.86 -6.80
CA ARG A 18 5.93 -26.22 -6.65
C ARG A 18 5.08 -25.14 -5.98
N ASN A 19 5.70 -24.10 -5.44
CA ASN A 19 5.00 -23.07 -4.66
C ASN A 19 4.71 -21.83 -5.50
N VAL A 20 3.57 -21.19 -5.24
CA VAL A 20 3.22 -19.88 -5.79
C VAL A 20 3.23 -18.88 -4.65
N TYR A 21 4.00 -17.81 -4.81
CA TYR A 21 4.01 -16.67 -3.91
C TYR A 21 3.16 -15.56 -4.49
N ARG A 22 2.47 -14.84 -3.61
CA ARG A 22 1.61 -13.71 -3.97
C ARG A 22 1.99 -12.53 -3.10
N ALA A 23 1.97 -11.36 -3.69
CA ALA A 23 2.08 -10.08 -3.00
C ALA A 23 0.94 -9.19 -3.52
N TYR A 24 0.17 -8.58 -2.63
CA TYR A 24 -0.95 -7.76 -3.04
C TYR A 24 -1.36 -6.70 -2.02
N PHE A 25 -1.96 -5.64 -2.55
CA PHE A 25 -2.55 -4.53 -1.82
C PHE A 25 -4.06 -4.53 -2.05
N VAL A 26 -4.81 -4.45 -0.95
CA VAL A 26 -6.27 -4.31 -0.95
C VAL A 26 -6.61 -2.90 -0.51
N ILE A 27 -7.35 -2.18 -1.34
CA ILE A 27 -7.74 -0.79 -1.09
C ILE A 27 -9.19 -0.74 -0.61
N ILE A 28 -9.44 -0.09 0.51
CA ILE A 28 -10.77 0.05 1.12
C ILE A 28 -11.02 1.53 1.40
N SER A 29 -11.97 2.13 0.66
CA SER A 29 -12.41 3.51 0.87
C SER A 29 -13.70 3.53 1.68
N ASP A 30 -13.69 4.24 2.82
CA ASP A 30 -14.86 4.44 3.68
C ASP A 30 -15.60 3.15 4.07
N GLY A 31 -14.84 2.06 4.24
CA GLY A 31 -15.36 0.73 4.59
C GLY A 31 -15.78 -0.13 3.39
N ARG A 32 -15.59 0.35 2.15
CA ARG A 32 -15.90 -0.38 0.91
C ARG A 32 -14.62 -0.73 0.17
N MET A 33 -14.46 -2.01 -0.12
CA MET A 33 -13.35 -2.48 -0.95
C MET A 33 -13.47 -1.93 -2.37
N ILE A 34 -12.43 -1.25 -2.83
CA ILE A 34 -12.32 -0.80 -4.22
C ILE A 34 -11.87 -1.98 -5.08
N ARG A 35 -12.66 -2.28 -6.10
CA ARG A 35 -12.38 -3.34 -7.07
C ARG A 35 -11.96 -2.69 -8.39
N ASN A 36 -11.14 -3.40 -9.17
CA ASN A 36 -10.74 -2.97 -10.52
C ASN A 36 -10.14 -1.56 -10.57
N LEU A 37 -9.33 -1.20 -9.56
CA LEU A 37 -8.66 0.09 -9.52
C LEU A 37 -7.63 0.23 -10.67
N VAL A 38 -7.06 -0.88 -11.11
CA VAL A 38 -6.08 -0.95 -12.20
C VAL A 38 -6.37 -2.17 -13.08
N ASP A 39 -5.85 -2.13 -14.30
CA ASP A 39 -6.00 -3.21 -15.26
C ASP A 39 -5.04 -4.38 -15.02
N LYS A 40 -5.43 -5.53 -15.57
CA LYS A 40 -4.62 -6.74 -15.57
C LYS A 40 -3.64 -6.71 -16.74
N ASN A 41 -2.36 -6.91 -16.48
CA ASN A 41 -1.34 -7.00 -17.53
C ASN A 41 -1.25 -8.43 -18.13
N SER A 42 -0.42 -8.60 -19.16
CA SER A 42 -0.24 -9.88 -19.86
C SER A 42 0.34 -11.01 -19.01
N ARG A 43 1.05 -10.68 -17.91
CA ARG A 43 1.56 -11.64 -16.92
C ARG A 43 0.51 -12.05 -15.89
N GLY A 44 -0.64 -11.37 -15.90
CA GLY A 44 -1.75 -11.56 -14.99
C GLY A 44 -1.57 -10.87 -13.64
N ASP A 45 -0.64 -9.94 -13.56
CA ASP A 45 -0.48 -8.99 -12.45
C ASP A 45 -1.44 -7.81 -12.66
N TYR A 46 -1.78 -7.11 -11.58
CA TYR A 46 -2.62 -5.91 -11.64
C TYR A 46 -1.76 -4.70 -11.33
N GLY A 47 -1.63 -3.80 -12.28
CA GLY A 47 -0.85 -2.57 -12.10
C GLY A 47 -1.19 -1.49 -13.11
N GLY A 48 -0.86 -0.26 -12.77
CA GLY A 48 -1.23 0.95 -13.51
C GLY A 48 -1.55 2.09 -12.57
N ASP A 49 -2.27 3.08 -13.07
CA ASP A 49 -2.68 4.27 -12.33
C ASP A 49 -4.19 4.23 -12.07
N GLY A 50 -4.58 4.56 -10.84
CA GLY A 50 -5.98 4.70 -10.45
C GLY A 50 -6.19 5.86 -9.48
N GLU A 51 -7.42 6.35 -9.40
CA GLU A 51 -7.81 7.38 -8.44
C GLU A 51 -8.83 6.81 -7.45
N VAL A 52 -8.65 7.15 -6.17
CA VAL A 52 -9.57 6.76 -5.09
C VAL A 52 -9.98 8.00 -4.31
N GLU A 53 -11.29 8.17 -4.18
CA GLU A 53 -11.88 9.19 -3.32
C GLU A 53 -12.30 8.57 -1.99
N PHE A 54 -12.18 9.35 -0.92
CA PHE A 54 -12.63 8.96 0.42
C PHE A 54 -12.98 10.20 1.27
N THR A 55 -13.82 9.99 2.26
CA THR A 55 -14.36 11.05 3.13
C THR A 55 -13.92 10.92 4.57
N ARG A 56 -13.73 9.69 5.06
CA ARG A 56 -13.34 9.40 6.44
C ARG A 56 -12.00 8.68 6.48
N THR A 57 -11.91 7.54 5.80
CA THR A 57 -10.71 6.71 5.83
C THR A 57 -10.44 6.03 4.50
N LEU A 58 -9.16 5.91 4.17
CA LEU A 58 -8.66 5.02 3.14
C LEU A 58 -7.72 4.02 3.79
N VAL A 59 -8.12 2.75 3.82
CA VAL A 59 -7.33 1.67 4.40
C VAL A 59 -6.66 0.90 3.27
N ILE A 60 -5.34 0.73 3.36
CA ILE A 60 -4.59 -0.18 2.51
C ILE A 60 -4.16 -1.37 3.35
N HIS A 61 -4.53 -2.58 2.94
CA HIS A 61 -4.01 -3.82 3.49
C HIS A 61 -3.00 -4.43 2.52
N ALA A 62 -1.78 -4.58 2.97
CA ALA A 62 -0.69 -5.19 2.21
C ALA A 62 -0.45 -6.61 2.75
N LYS A 63 -0.35 -7.60 1.85
CA LYS A 63 -0.13 -8.99 2.21
C LYS A 63 0.81 -9.67 1.24
N TYR A 64 1.71 -10.49 1.78
CA TYR A 64 2.58 -11.36 1.01
C TYR A 64 2.71 -12.73 1.66
N GLY A 65 2.93 -13.77 0.85
CA GLY A 65 3.28 -15.12 1.30
C GLY A 65 3.11 -16.18 0.20
N PRO A 66 3.36 -17.47 0.49
CA PRO A 66 2.83 -18.56 -0.32
C PRO A 66 1.30 -18.44 -0.42
N SER A 67 0.76 -18.86 -1.56
CA SER A 67 -0.66 -18.87 -1.84
C SER A 67 -1.44 -19.59 -0.73
N GLY A 68 -2.35 -18.89 -0.08
CA GLY A 68 -3.18 -19.40 1.03
C GLY A 68 -2.59 -19.20 2.43
N LEU A 69 -1.39 -18.64 2.53
CA LEU A 69 -0.70 -18.33 3.80
C LEU A 69 -0.30 -16.85 3.90
N GLU A 70 -0.76 -16.00 2.99
CA GLU A 70 -0.36 -14.59 2.94
C GLU A 70 -0.72 -13.85 4.25
N GLY A 71 0.28 -13.30 4.91
CA GLY A 71 0.12 -12.66 6.22
C GLY A 71 0.02 -13.60 7.42
N VAL A 72 0.36 -14.89 7.28
CA VAL A 72 0.29 -15.87 8.38
C VAL A 72 1.69 -16.28 8.84
N LYS A 73 2.00 -16.12 10.14
CA LYS A 73 3.22 -16.58 10.86
C LYS A 73 4.56 -16.03 10.32
N THR A 74 5.61 -16.15 11.13
CA THR A 74 6.98 -15.67 10.88
C THR A 74 7.65 -16.16 9.59
N PHE A 75 7.11 -17.20 8.96
CA PHE A 75 7.64 -17.80 7.72
C PHE A 75 6.57 -18.07 6.65
N GLY A 76 5.29 -17.86 6.95
CA GLY A 76 4.19 -18.05 6.01
C GLY A 76 3.81 -16.77 5.29
N GLY A 77 4.27 -15.60 5.74
CA GLY A 77 4.05 -14.36 5.02
C GLY A 77 4.27 -13.13 5.88
N LEU A 78 3.96 -11.99 5.29
CA LEU A 78 3.90 -10.72 6.02
C LEU A 78 2.58 -10.03 5.72
N TRP A 79 2.17 -9.18 6.65
CA TRP A 79 1.07 -8.27 6.42
C TRP A 79 1.33 -6.97 7.15
N TYR A 80 0.80 -5.91 6.57
CA TYR A 80 0.62 -4.65 7.27
C TYR A 80 -0.61 -3.93 6.74
N SER A 81 -1.02 -2.93 7.49
CA SER A 81 -2.10 -2.04 7.15
C SER A 81 -1.69 -0.62 7.47
N ILE A 82 -2.13 0.30 6.60
CA ILE A 82 -2.03 1.72 6.81
C ILE A 82 -3.42 2.33 6.67
N VAL A 83 -3.78 3.20 7.60
CA VAL A 83 -5.02 3.95 7.60
C VAL A 83 -4.68 5.40 7.30
N LEU A 84 -5.25 5.92 6.22
CA LEU A 84 -5.12 7.30 5.79
C LEU A 84 -6.41 8.05 6.09
N VAL A 85 -6.28 9.31 6.53
CA VAL A 85 -7.39 10.24 6.77
C VAL A 85 -7.23 11.48 5.91
N PRO A 86 -8.31 12.18 5.52
CA PRO A 86 -8.22 13.43 4.79
C PRO A 86 -7.35 14.46 5.53
N SER A 87 -6.59 15.24 4.77
CA SER A 87 -5.74 16.30 5.30
C SER A 87 -5.70 17.46 4.32
N ASP A 88 -5.31 18.65 4.76
CA ASP A 88 -5.01 19.78 3.87
C ASP A 88 -3.57 19.73 3.33
N THR A 89 -2.78 18.76 3.81
CA THR A 89 -1.38 18.60 3.43
C THR A 89 -1.25 17.54 2.34
N TYR A 90 -0.62 17.91 1.22
CA TYR A 90 -0.25 16.97 0.18
C TYR A 90 0.92 16.09 0.63
N ARG A 91 0.75 14.77 0.55
CA ARG A 91 1.76 13.77 0.90
C ARG A 91 1.94 12.75 -0.20
N GLU A 92 3.12 12.14 -0.20
CA GLU A 92 3.47 11.01 -1.05
C GLU A 92 4.06 9.89 -0.19
N VAL A 93 3.48 8.70 -0.30
CA VAL A 93 3.96 7.50 0.40
C VAL A 93 4.13 6.37 -0.60
N LYS A 94 5.24 5.64 -0.49
CA LYS A 94 5.47 4.39 -1.21
C LYS A 94 5.33 3.22 -0.24
N LEU A 95 4.50 2.27 -0.62
CA LEU A 95 4.27 1.03 0.12
C LEU A 95 4.89 -0.12 -0.68
N THR A 96 5.70 -0.94 -0.02
CA THR A 96 6.39 -2.04 -0.68
C THR A 96 5.99 -3.40 -0.11
N LEU A 97 6.08 -4.42 -0.94
CA LEU A 97 5.93 -5.82 -0.54
C LEU A 97 7.00 -6.65 -1.24
N PRO A 98 7.77 -7.46 -0.50
CA PRO A 98 8.63 -8.44 -1.13
C PRO A 98 7.79 -9.46 -1.93
N LEU A 99 8.38 -9.96 -3.01
CA LEU A 99 7.93 -11.10 -3.79
C LEU A 99 9.14 -12.00 -4.03
N ARG A 100 9.65 -12.58 -2.93
CA ARG A 100 10.89 -13.37 -2.89
C ARG A 100 12.12 -12.52 -3.19
N ASP A 101 12.74 -12.74 -4.34
CA ASP A 101 13.90 -12.00 -4.87
C ASP A 101 13.50 -10.73 -5.63
N GLU A 102 12.21 -10.49 -5.81
CA GLU A 102 11.64 -9.26 -6.38
C GLU A 102 10.89 -8.45 -5.31
N GLU A 103 10.50 -7.23 -5.65
CA GLU A 103 9.60 -6.38 -4.86
C GLU A 103 8.48 -5.86 -5.76
N ILE A 104 7.29 -5.72 -5.21
CA ILE A 104 6.25 -4.87 -5.79
C ILE A 104 6.00 -3.66 -4.91
N SER A 105 5.54 -2.58 -5.52
CA SER A 105 5.22 -1.37 -4.79
C SER A 105 4.04 -0.63 -5.39
N ILE A 106 3.39 0.15 -4.54
CA ILE A 106 2.48 1.21 -4.95
C ILE A 106 2.92 2.54 -4.37
N GLU A 107 2.65 3.60 -5.10
CA GLU A 107 2.81 4.98 -4.64
C GLU A 107 1.43 5.61 -4.50
N ILE A 108 1.21 6.27 -3.37
CA ILE A 108 -0.04 6.93 -3.04
C ILE A 108 0.26 8.41 -2.86
N ARG A 109 -0.42 9.25 -3.64
CA ARG A 109 -0.17 10.69 -3.71
C ARG A 109 -1.47 11.47 -3.59
N GLY A 110 -1.50 12.47 -2.72
CA GLY A 110 -2.66 13.34 -2.55
C GLY A 110 -2.74 13.96 -1.16
N ASN A 111 -3.89 14.52 -0.84
CA ASN A 111 -4.11 15.27 0.39
C ASN A 111 -4.61 14.34 1.52
N PHE A 112 -3.67 13.73 2.25
CA PHE A 112 -3.97 12.76 3.31
C PHE A 112 -2.92 12.78 4.42
N ASP A 113 -3.32 12.38 5.62
CA ASP A 113 -2.46 12.07 6.76
C ASP A 113 -2.42 10.56 7.03
N ILE A 114 -1.33 10.07 7.62
CA ILE A 114 -1.27 8.68 8.11
C ILE A 114 -1.78 8.69 9.55
N GLU A 115 -2.96 8.13 9.78
CA GLU A 115 -3.55 8.03 11.12
C GLU A 115 -2.93 6.87 11.91
N ARG A 116 -2.81 5.70 11.27
CA ARG A 116 -2.36 4.48 11.95
C ARG A 116 -1.65 3.54 11.00
N THR A 117 -0.62 2.87 11.51
CA THR A 117 -0.03 1.68 10.90
C THR A 117 -0.19 0.47 11.81
N SER A 118 -0.30 -0.72 11.25
CA SER A 118 -0.41 -1.98 11.98
C SER A 118 0.26 -3.07 11.17
N GLY A 119 0.89 -4.06 11.81
CA GLY A 119 1.64 -5.07 11.08
C GLY A 119 1.88 -6.33 11.89
N CYS A 120 2.51 -7.32 11.24
CA CYS A 120 2.94 -8.51 11.93
C CYS A 120 4.01 -8.19 13.00
N SER A 121 3.89 -8.80 14.19
CA SER A 121 4.77 -8.53 15.33
C SER A 121 6.20 -9.05 15.16
N TRP A 122 6.43 -9.89 14.16
CA TRP A 122 7.69 -10.59 13.92
C TRP A 122 8.53 -9.97 12.79
N TYR A 123 8.10 -8.84 12.23
CA TYR A 123 8.80 -8.14 11.15
C TYR A 123 8.67 -6.63 11.34
N ASP A 124 9.72 -5.88 11.01
CA ASP A 124 9.65 -4.41 11.01
C ASP A 124 8.88 -3.91 9.79
N THR A 125 7.55 -3.82 9.92
CA THR A 125 6.69 -3.36 8.82
C THR A 125 6.84 -1.88 8.49
N LEU A 126 7.44 -1.07 9.37
CA LEU A 126 7.67 0.35 9.07
C LEU A 126 8.73 0.52 7.99
N SER A 127 9.69 -0.40 7.90
CA SER A 127 10.68 -0.44 6.80
C SER A 127 10.06 -0.56 5.40
N LEU A 128 8.79 -1.00 5.30
CA LEU A 128 8.05 -1.16 4.05
C LEU A 128 7.18 0.07 3.69
N ILE A 129 7.22 1.11 4.53
CA ILE A 129 6.41 2.33 4.38
C ILE A 129 7.38 3.51 4.28
N ASN A 130 7.56 4.04 3.07
CA ASN A 130 8.48 5.14 2.82
C ASN A 130 7.72 6.44 2.53
N LEU A 131 7.85 7.42 3.41
CA LEU A 131 7.28 8.76 3.22
C LEU A 131 8.25 9.59 2.36
N ILE A 132 7.86 9.83 1.11
CA ILE A 132 8.74 10.45 0.10
C ILE A 132 8.82 11.96 0.30
N LYS A 133 7.71 12.62 0.68
CA LYS A 133 7.69 14.07 0.83
C LYS A 133 6.65 14.53 1.86
N GLN A 134 7.11 15.35 2.80
CA GLN A 134 6.26 16.30 3.53
C GLN A 134 6.53 17.69 2.94
N PRO A 135 5.52 18.56 2.76
CA PRO A 135 5.81 19.96 2.51
C PRO A 135 6.52 20.49 3.76
N SER A 136 7.70 21.07 3.54
CA SER A 136 8.45 21.79 4.57
C SER A 136 7.50 22.75 5.28
N ALA A 137 7.39 22.63 6.61
CA ALA A 137 6.72 23.62 7.43
C ALA A 137 7.26 25.00 7.01
N THR A 138 6.39 25.85 6.47
CA THR A 138 6.74 27.22 6.17
C THR A 138 7.03 27.85 7.52
N SER A 139 8.32 28.02 7.84
CA SER A 139 8.74 28.80 8.98
C SER A 139 8.23 30.22 8.75
N SER A 140 7.12 30.55 9.39
CA SER A 140 6.72 31.93 9.62
C SER A 140 7.73 32.52 10.60
N SER A 141 8.89 32.92 10.09
CA SER A 141 9.76 33.87 10.78
C SER A 141 9.12 35.24 10.63
N SER A 142 8.32 35.60 11.61
CA SER A 142 7.96 36.98 11.90
C SER A 142 9.22 37.71 12.36
N ALA A 143 9.69 38.68 11.58
CA ALA A 143 10.43 39.85 12.03
C ALA A 143 10.36 40.92 10.93
#